data_AF-A0A9E3HYT9-F1
#
_entry.id   AF-A0A9E3HYT9-F1
#
_cell.length_a   1.000
_cell.length_b   1.000
_cell.length_c   1.000
_cell.angle_alpha   90.00
_cell.angle_beta   90.00
_cell.angle_gamma   90.00
#
_symmetry.space_group_name_H-M   'P 1'
#
loop_
_entity.id
_entity.type
_entity.pdbx_description
1 polymer ?
#
loop_
_entity_poly.entity_id
_entity_poly.type
_entity_poly.pdbx_seq_one_letter_code
_entity_poly.pdbx_strand_id
1 'polypeptide(L)' 'MAYSILNNIRKVCKYHRSKEYYLANLNQEYYLPLASQDCWCLITQGVAGPDDGLVSAGDCNPMRECFKSQLSE' A
#
# COMPACT_ATOMS: atom_id res chain seq x y z
N MET A 1 2.20 -6.33 20.98
CA MET A 1 1.54 -6.70 19.70
C MET A 1 1.01 -5.50 18.91
N ALA A 2 0.35 -4.50 19.51
CA ALA A 2 -0.16 -3.33 18.74
C ALA A 2 0.95 -2.53 18.00
N TYR A 3 2.13 -2.39 18.61
CA TYR A 3 3.28 -1.70 18.01
C TYR A 3 3.75 -2.32 16.68
N SER A 4 3.68 -3.65 16.52
CA SER A 4 4.13 -4.29 15.28
C SER A 4 3.16 -4.07 14.13
N ILE A 5 1.86 -4.01 14.40
CA ILE A 5 0.82 -3.75 13.38
C ILE A 5 0.94 -2.31 12.86
N LEU A 6 1.07 -1.33 13.76
CA LEU A 6 1.26 0.07 13.37
C LEU A 6 2.53 0.28 12.53
N ASN A 7 3.62 -0.40 12.88
CA ASN A 7 4.86 -0.35 12.10
C ASN A 7 4.69 -0.97 10.70
N ASN A 8 3.88 -2.01 10.54
CA ASN A 8 3.59 -2.59 9.23
C ASN A 8 2.73 -1.64 8.39
N ILE A 9 1.67 -1.06 8.96
CA ILE A 9 0.81 -0.09 8.25
C ILE A 9 1.61 1.12 7.77
N ARG A 10 2.54 1.63 8.59
CA ARG A 10 3.43 2.74 8.21
C ARG A 10 4.30 2.44 6.99
N LYS A 11 4.58 1.16 6.72
CA LYS A 11 5.39 0.72 5.58
C LYS A 11 4.57 0.46 4.31
N VAL A 12 3.25 0.60 4.38
CA VAL A 12 2.38 0.48 3.21
C VAL A 12 2.18 1.84 2.56
N CYS A 13 2.34 1.88 1.23
CA CYS A 13 2.10 3.11 0.47
C CYS A 13 0.60 3.46 0.44
N LYS A 14 0.25 4.72 0.71
CA LYS A 14 -1.14 5.23 0.67
C LYS A 14 -1.78 5.18 -0.72
N TYR A 15 -0.98 5.04 -1.76
CA TYR A 15 -1.44 4.90 -3.15
C TYR A 15 -1.48 3.46 -3.64
N HIS A 16 -1.03 2.49 -2.84
CA HIS A 16 -1.18 1.07 -3.17
C HIS A 16 -2.66 0.69 -3.09
N ARG A 17 -3.18 0.05 -4.13
CA ARG A 17 -4.56 -0.44 -4.19
C ARG A 17 -4.58 -1.91 -4.53
N SER A 18 -5.50 -2.63 -3.90
CA SER A 18 -5.98 -3.94 -4.31
C SER A 18 -7.50 -3.98 -4.07
N LYS A 19 -8.18 -5.07 -4.42
CA LYS A 19 -9.60 -5.26 -4.07
C LYS A 19 -9.84 -5.14 -2.57
N GLU A 20 -8.93 -5.67 -1.77
CA GLU A 20 -8.99 -5.75 -0.31
C GLU A 20 -8.79 -4.40 0.35
N TYR A 21 -8.08 -3.48 -0.28
CA TYR A 21 -8.06 -2.09 0.16
C TYR A 21 -9.47 -1.51 0.25
N TYR A 22 -10.29 -1.72 -0.78
CA TYR A 22 -11.66 -1.18 -0.80
C TYR A 22 -12.55 -1.86 0.23
N LEU A 23 -12.39 -3.17 0.44
CA LEU A 23 -13.11 -3.90 1.48
C LEU A 23 -12.73 -3.39 2.88
N ALA A 24 -11.43 -3.22 3.17
CA ALA A 24 -10.97 -2.67 4.44
C ALA A 24 -11.49 -1.24 4.66
N ASN A 25 -11.43 -0.39 3.63
CA ASN A 25 -11.89 0.99 3.72
C ASN A 25 -13.41 1.10 3.97
N LEU A 26 -14.22 0.20 3.39
CA LEU A 26 -15.66 0.12 3.67
C LEU A 26 -15.95 -0.21 5.14
N ASN A 27 -15.11 -1.05 5.75
CA ASN A 27 -15.23 -1.46 7.14
C ASN A 27 -14.50 -0.51 8.13
N GLN A 28 -13.90 0.58 7.64
CA GLN A 28 -13.04 1.48 8.42
C GLN A 28 -11.84 0.76 9.09
N GLU A 29 -11.33 -0.29 8.43
CA GLU A 29 -10.18 -1.07 8.86
C GLU A 29 -8.88 -0.62 8.19
N TYR A 30 -7.76 -0.94 8.82
CA TYR A 30 -6.44 -0.72 8.22
C TYR A 30 -6.18 -1.74 7.12
N TYR A 31 -5.57 -1.28 6.02
CA TYR A 31 -5.21 -2.12 4.89
C TYR A 31 -3.74 -2.56 4.95
N LEU A 32 -3.52 -3.88 4.94
CA LEU A 32 -2.21 -4.50 4.74
C LEU A 32 -2.28 -5.34 3.46
N PRO A 33 -1.47 -5.04 2.42
CA PRO A 33 -1.48 -5.79 1.18
C PRO A 33 -0.91 -7.19 1.38
N LEU A 34 -1.52 -8.19 0.75
CA LEU A 34 -1.00 -9.56 0.72
C LEU A 34 -0.16 -9.79 -0.54
N ALA A 35 0.90 -10.60 -0.42
CA ALA A 35 1.85 -10.84 -1.51
C ALA A 35 1.23 -11.40 -2.80
N SER A 36 0.13 -12.14 -2.70
CA SER A 36 -0.54 -12.80 -3.83
C SER A 36 -1.65 -11.99 -4.48
N GLN A 37 -1.85 -10.73 -4.07
CA GLN A 37 -2.97 -9.92 -4.56
C GLN A 37 -2.60 -9.10 -5.79
N ASP A 38 -3.52 -9.08 -6.75
CA ASP A 38 -3.48 -8.12 -7.86
C ASP A 38 -3.59 -6.70 -7.29
N CYS A 39 -2.62 -5.88 -7.66
CA CYS A 39 -2.48 -4.54 -7.14
C CYS A 39 -2.09 -3.53 -8.22
N TRP A 40 -2.40 -2.27 -7.94
CA TRP A 40 -2.14 -1.15 -8.83
C TRP A 40 -1.86 0.12 -8.03
N CYS A 41 -1.23 1.09 -8.68
CA CYS A 41 -0.98 2.40 -8.10
C CYS A 41 -2.15 3.33 -8.41
N LEU A 42 -2.70 3.97 -7.39
CA LEU A 42 -3.79 4.94 -7.57
C LEU A 42 -3.37 6.16 -8.40
N ILE A 43 -2.11 6.59 -8.33
CA ILE A 43 -1.61 7.78 -9.05
C ILE A 43 -1.64 7.53 -10.56
N THR A 44 -1.07 6.42 -11.00
CA THR A 44 -0.91 6.07 -12.43
C THR A 44 -2.09 5.27 -12.96
N GLN A 45 -2.97 4.77 -12.08
CA GLN A 45 -4.08 3.88 -12.40
C GLN A 45 -3.65 2.59 -13.12
N GLY A 46 -2.45 2.10 -12.81
CA GLY A 46 -1.86 0.95 -13.48
C GLY A 46 -0.94 0.11 -12.61
N VAL A 47 -0.39 -0.94 -13.20
CA VAL A 47 0.51 -1.91 -12.55
C VAL A 47 1.91 -1.36 -12.25
N ALA A 48 2.25 -0.19 -12.78
CA ALA A 48 3.50 0.51 -12.53
C ALA A 48 3.25 1.81 -11.76
N GLY A 49 4.16 2.14 -10.83
CA GLY A 49 4.18 3.42 -10.13
C GLY A 49 4.69 4.58 -11.01
N PRO A 50 4.69 5.82 -10.48
CA PRO A 50 5.21 6.99 -11.19
C PRO A 50 6.75 6.99 -11.35
N ASP A 51 7.42 6.07 -10.65
CA ASP A 51 8.84 5.74 -10.73
C ASP A 51 9.10 4.51 -11.62
N ASP A 52 8.14 4.16 -12.50
CA ASP A 52 8.16 3.03 -13.44
C ASP A 52 8.30 1.62 -12.84
N GLY A 53 8.51 1.49 -11.53
CA GLY A 53 8.59 0.20 -10.86
C GLY A 53 7.23 -0.48 -10.73
N LEU A 54 7.20 -1.81 -10.83
CA LEU A 54 5.98 -2.60 -10.65
C LEU A 54 5.40 -2.40 -9.24
N VAL A 55 4.07 -2.41 -9.16
CA VAL A 55 3.33 -2.33 -7.90
C VAL A 55 3.22 -3.74 -7.33
N SER A 56 3.67 -3.91 -6.09
CA SER A 56 3.55 -5.17 -5.36
C SER A 56 3.46 -4.89 -3.86
N ALA A 57 2.91 -5.84 -3.09
CA ALA A 57 2.83 -5.73 -1.64
C ALA A 57 4.21 -5.60 -0.97
N GLY A 58 5.25 -6.21 -1.57
CA GLY A 58 6.61 -6.20 -1.04
C GLY A 58 7.40 -4.96 -1.42
N ASP A 59 7.17 -4.42 -2.62
CA ASP A 59 8.02 -3.38 -3.19
C ASP A 59 7.46 -1.97 -2.96
N CYS A 60 6.16 -1.81 -2.76
CA CYS A 60 5.54 -0.51 -2.46
C CYS A 60 5.76 -0.08 -1.00
N ASN A 61 7.03 0.10 -0.64
CA ASN A 61 7.53 0.35 0.71
C ASN A 61 8.40 1.63 0.78
N PRO A 62 8.88 2.05 1.97
CA PRO A 62 9.64 3.29 2.15
C PRO A 62 10.96 3.43 1.37
N MET A 63 11.48 2.35 0.75
CA MET A 63 12.67 2.41 -0.08
C MET A 63 12.42 2.99 -1.48
N ARG A 64 11.16 3.12 -1.90
CA ARG A 64 10.81 3.75 -3.18
C ARG A 64 10.67 5.25 -3.02
N GLU A 65 11.22 6.01 -3.96
CA GLU A 65 11.21 7.48 -3.93
C GLU A 65 9.78 8.04 -3.94
N CYS A 66 8.87 7.41 -4.67
CA CYS A 66 7.47 7.85 -4.75
C CYS A 66 6.62 7.44 -3.53
N PHE A 67 7.19 6.76 -2.54
CA PHE A 67 6.46 6.25 -1.38
C PHE A 67 5.83 7.38 -0.57
N LYS A 68 4.59 7.17 -0.12
CA LYS A 68 3.91 8.00 0.88
C LYS A 68 3.20 7.09 1.87
N SER A 69 3.46 7.24 3.17
CA SER A 69 2.85 6.39 4.20
C SER A 69 1.33 6.55 4.26
N GLN A 70 0.63 5.47 4.61
CA GLN A 70 -0.81 5.49 4.90
C GLN A 70 -1.17 6.28 6.15
N LEU A 71 -0.28 6.31 7.15
CA LEU A 71 -0.46 7.16 8.32
C LEU A 71 0.08 8.55 7.99
N SER A 72 -0.73 9.58 8.22
CA SER A 72 -0.20 10.95 8.29
C SER A 72 0.75 11.05 9.48
N GLU A 73 1.86 11.75 9.30
CA GLU A 73 2.62 12.28 10.44
C GLU A 73 1.77 13.28 11.23
#